data_AF-A0A2P6PJX7-F1
#
_entry.id   AF-A0A2P6PJX7-F1
#
_cell.length_a   1.000
_cell.length_b   1.000
_cell.length_c   1.000
_cell.angle_alpha   90.00
_cell.angle_beta   90.00
_cell.angle_gamma   90.00
#
_symmetry.space_group_name_H-M   'P 1'
#
loop_
_entity.id
_entity.type
_entity.pdbx_description
1 polymer ?
#
loop_
_entity_poly.entity_id
_entity_poly.type
_entity_poly.pdbx_seq_one_letter_code
_entity_poly.pdbx_strand_id
1 'polypeptide(L)'
;MEELAFELRSSKRKFMWVIRESEARKVPKGFVEETSVKGFVVSWCPQLEVLAYEAVGCFITHCGWNSTLEALSLGFQWLQCLDGPTKAPMPSTLWMCGKLGSELKLMRKGL
;
A
#
# COMPACT_ATOMS: atom_id res chain seq x y z
N MET A 1 -10.34 7.35 -3.68
CA MET A 1 -8.88 7.60 -3.64
C MET A 1 -8.56 8.89 -2.90
N GLU A 2 -9.37 9.93 -2.99
CA GLU A 2 -9.14 11.20 -2.27
C GLU A 2 -9.02 11.04 -0.76
N GLU A 3 -9.96 10.34 -0.10
CA GLU A 3 -9.91 10.11 1.36
C GLU A 3 -8.65 9.34 1.78
N LEU A 4 -8.32 8.25 1.09
CA LEU A 4 -7.12 7.47 1.37
C LEU A 4 -5.84 8.29 1.13
N ALA A 5 -5.79 9.10 0.06
CA ALA A 5 -4.68 10.00 -0.21
C ALA A 5 -4.57 11.09 0.87
N PHE A 6 -5.69 11.61 1.36
CA PHE A 6 -5.71 12.58 2.46
C PHE A 6 -5.13 11.97 3.74
N GLU A 7 -5.59 10.79 4.14
CA GLU A 7 -5.08 10.06 5.31
C GLU A 7 -3.60 9.70 5.14
N LEU A 8 -3.22 9.26 3.95
CA LEU A 8 -1.83 9.00 3.62
C LEU A 8 -0.99 10.24 3.75
N ARG A 9 -1.47 11.40 3.31
CA ARG A 9 -0.78 12.69 3.39
C ARG A 9 -0.69 13.21 4.81
N SER A 10 -1.76 13.12 5.61
CA SER A 10 -1.83 13.65 6.98
C SER A 10 -1.11 12.76 8.00
N SER A 11 -1.07 11.45 7.77
CA SER A 11 -0.43 10.51 8.69
C SER A 11 1.09 10.73 8.79
N LYS A 12 1.67 10.40 9.95
CA LYS A 12 3.13 10.39 10.15
C LYS A 12 3.77 9.06 9.71
N ARG A 13 3.01 8.20 9.05
CA ARG A 13 3.42 6.83 8.69
C ARG A 13 4.04 6.82 7.30
N LYS A 14 5.13 6.06 7.15
CA LYS A 14 5.69 5.75 5.84
C LYS A 14 4.81 4.71 5.15
N PHE A 15 4.72 4.78 3.83
CA PHE A 15 3.82 3.92 3.07
C PHE A 15 4.39 3.53 1.70
N MET A 16 3.88 2.42 1.17
CA MET A 16 3.90 2.12 -0.25
C MET A 16 2.46 1.92 -0.68
N TRP A 17 2.08 2.53 -1.80
CA TRP A 17 0.75 2.42 -2.37
C TRP A 17 0.85 1.88 -3.79
N VAL A 18 0.28 0.69 -4.02
CA VAL A 18 0.31 0.06 -5.35
C VAL A 18 -0.97 0.41 -6.09
N ILE A 19 -0.82 1.16 -7.18
CA ILE A 19 -1.92 1.70 -7.96
C ILE A 19 -1.75 1.30 -9.41
N ARG A 20 -2.66 0.47 -9.92
CA ARG A 20 -2.65 0.09 -11.33
C ARG A 20 -2.65 1.32 -12.23
N GLU A 21 -1.96 1.26 -13.36
CA GLU A 21 -1.84 2.40 -14.29
C GLU A 21 -3.20 2.92 -14.77
N SER A 22 -4.19 2.03 -14.94
CA SER A 22 -5.58 2.41 -15.29
C SER A 22 -6.23 3.33 -14.25
N GLU A 23 -5.76 3.27 -13.01
CA GLU A 23 -6.31 3.97 -11.85
C GLU A 23 -5.48 5.16 -11.41
N ALA A 24 -4.28 5.35 -11.96
CA ALA A 24 -3.39 6.45 -11.61
C ALA A 24 -4.06 7.83 -11.72
N ARG A 25 -5.01 7.97 -12.65
CA ARG A 25 -5.81 9.18 -12.88
C ARG A 25 -6.70 9.57 -11.69
N LYS A 26 -7.01 8.61 -10.81
CA LYS A 26 -7.86 8.80 -9.62
C LYS A 26 -7.05 9.28 -8.40
N VAL A 27 -5.73 9.27 -8.49
CA VAL A 27 -4.85 9.83 -7.45
C VAL A 27 -4.92 11.35 -7.51
N PRO A 28 -5.07 12.06 -6.38
CA PRO A 28 -5.07 13.52 -6.37
C PRO A 28 -3.80 14.10 -6.99
N LYS A 29 -3.96 15.16 -7.80
CA LYS A 29 -2.82 15.87 -8.40
C LYS A 29 -1.88 16.39 -7.32
N GLY A 30 -0.58 16.23 -7.54
CA GLY A 30 0.46 16.67 -6.58
C GLY A 30 0.74 15.68 -5.45
N PHE A 31 -0.08 14.64 -5.27
CA PHE A 31 0.08 13.70 -4.16
C PHE A 31 1.44 13.00 -4.16
N VAL A 32 1.91 12.55 -5.34
CA VAL A 32 3.17 11.81 -5.47
C VAL A 32 4.35 12.71 -5.12
N GLU A 33 4.34 13.94 -5.60
CA GLU A 33 5.38 14.94 -5.36
C GLU A 33 5.44 15.32 -3.87
N GLU A 34 4.27 15.62 -3.28
CA GLU A 34 4.13 16.01 -1.87
C GLU A 34 4.52 14.91 -0.89
N THR A 35 4.33 13.65 -1.26
CA THR A 35 4.59 12.49 -0.39
C THR A 35 5.88 11.74 -0.72
N SER A 36 6.66 12.21 -1.69
CA SER A 36 7.90 11.57 -2.17
C SER A 36 8.95 11.27 -1.09
N VAL A 37 8.97 12.05 0.01
CA VAL A 37 9.87 11.85 1.16
C VAL A 37 9.32 10.79 2.14
N LYS A 38 8.01 10.56 2.13
CA LYS A 38 7.30 9.71 3.10
C LYS A 38 6.96 8.32 2.55
N GLY A 39 6.67 8.21 1.27
CA GLY A 39 6.24 6.95 0.70
C GLY A 39 6.41 6.86 -0.81
N PHE A 40 6.07 5.69 -1.34
CA PHE A 40 6.12 5.38 -2.76
C PHE A 40 4.74 5.10 -3.32
N VAL A 41 4.51 5.55 -4.55
CA VAL A 41 3.36 5.18 -5.36
C VAL A 41 3.90 4.46 -6.58
N VAL A 42 3.56 3.17 -6.73
CA VAL A 42 4.09 2.30 -7.79
C VAL A 42 2.96 1.57 -8.50
N SER A 43 3.17 1.16 -9.76
CA SER A 43 2.15 0.41 -10.50
C SER A 43 2.10 -1.07 -10.15
N TRP A 44 3.19 -1.60 -9.64
CA TRP A 44 3.35 -3.01 -9.28
C TRP A 44 4.43 -3.18 -8.19
N CYS A 45 4.34 -4.27 -7.43
CA CYS A 45 5.41 -4.71 -6.52
C CYS A 45 5.39 -6.24 -6.36
N PRO A 46 6.52 -6.87 -5.97
CA PRO A 46 6.54 -8.28 -5.57
C PRO A 46 5.89 -8.45 -4.19
N GLN A 47 4.55 -8.44 -4.14
CA GLN A 47 3.76 -8.30 -2.90
C GLN A 47 4.18 -9.27 -1.80
N LEU A 48 4.41 -10.56 -2.12
CA LEU A 48 4.82 -11.54 -1.12
C LEU A 48 6.18 -11.21 -0.49
N GLU A 49 7.16 -10.83 -1.31
CA GLU A 49 8.49 -10.42 -0.82
C GLU A 49 8.37 -9.16 0.03
N VAL A 50 7.58 -8.19 -0.45
CA VAL A 50 7.29 -6.95 0.27
C VAL A 50 6.68 -7.23 1.64
N LEU A 51 5.65 -8.07 1.71
CA LEU A 51 4.98 -8.44 2.96
C LEU A 51 5.92 -9.20 3.91
N ALA A 52 6.90 -9.94 3.39
CA ALA A 52 7.86 -10.67 4.21
C ALA A 52 8.88 -9.78 4.95
N TYR A 53 8.99 -8.49 4.61
CA TYR A 53 9.90 -7.57 5.31
C TYR A 53 9.38 -7.22 6.72
N GLU A 54 10.25 -7.27 7.72
CA GLU A 54 9.92 -6.92 9.13
C GLU A 54 9.44 -5.47 9.29
N ALA A 55 9.87 -4.56 8.40
CA ALA A 55 9.40 -3.18 8.40
C ALA A 55 7.93 -3.01 8.01
N VAL A 56 7.22 -4.07 7.60
CA VAL A 56 5.80 -4.02 7.25
C VAL A 56 4.95 -4.40 8.46
N GLY A 57 4.33 -3.40 9.10
CA GLY A 57 3.49 -3.61 10.29
C GLY A 57 1.98 -3.55 10.03
N CYS A 58 1.54 -3.26 8.81
CA CYS A 58 0.12 -3.29 8.43
C CYS A 58 -0.02 -3.50 6.93
N PHE A 59 -1.04 -4.25 6.54
CA PHE A 59 -1.41 -4.49 5.16
C PHE A 59 -2.90 -4.16 4.95
N ILE A 60 -3.20 -3.10 4.18
CA ILE A 60 -4.56 -2.82 3.73
C ILE A 60 -4.78 -3.44 2.35
N THR A 61 -5.85 -4.21 2.22
CA THR A 61 -6.22 -4.91 1.00
C THR A 61 -7.73 -4.86 0.78
N HIS A 62 -8.15 -5.03 -0.47
CA HIS A 62 -9.55 -5.21 -0.85
C HIS A 62 -10.07 -6.63 -0.54
N CYS A 63 -9.32 -7.42 0.24
CA CYS A 63 -9.66 -8.79 0.60
C CYS A 63 -9.77 -9.76 -0.58
N GLY A 64 -9.11 -9.47 -1.71
CA GLY A 64 -8.95 -10.43 -2.79
C GLY A 64 -8.28 -11.72 -2.29
N TRP A 65 -8.78 -12.87 -2.71
CA TRP A 65 -8.40 -14.19 -2.17
C TRP A 65 -6.89 -14.44 -2.13
N ASN A 66 -6.17 -14.13 -3.22
CA ASN A 66 -4.72 -14.32 -3.28
C ASN A 66 -3.98 -13.43 -2.26
N SER A 67 -4.34 -12.15 -2.18
CA SER A 67 -3.69 -11.23 -1.23
C SER A 67 -4.00 -11.58 0.22
N THR A 68 -5.20 -12.07 0.49
CA THR A 68 -5.58 -12.58 1.82
C THR A 68 -4.75 -13.82 2.17
N LEU A 69 -4.57 -14.77 1.25
CA LEU A 69 -3.75 -15.95 1.48
C LEU A 69 -2.27 -15.62 1.70
N GLU A 70 -1.70 -14.69 0.93
CA GLU A 70 -0.31 -14.21 1.12
C GLU A 70 -0.10 -13.53 2.47
N ALA A 71 -1.08 -12.74 2.93
CA ALA A 71 -1.01 -12.10 4.24
C ALA A 71 -1.10 -13.13 5.38
N LEU A 72 -2.02 -14.09 5.27
CA LEU A 72 -2.20 -15.14 6.26
C LEU A 72 -0.98 -16.08 6.34
N SER A 73 -0.37 -16.42 5.21
CA SER A 73 0.84 -17.27 5.18
C SER A 73 2.04 -16.63 5.86
N LEU A 74 2.08 -15.29 5.94
CA LEU A 74 3.12 -14.52 6.61
C LEU A 74 2.73 -14.07 8.03
N GLY A 75 1.59 -14.53 8.55
CA GLY A 75 1.16 -14.24 9.93
C GLY A 75 0.67 -12.80 10.16
N PHE A 76 0.25 -12.08 9.11
CA PHE A 76 -0.33 -10.75 9.29
C PHE A 76 -1.69 -10.84 10.00
N GLN A 77 -1.72 -10.49 11.29
CA GLN A 77 -2.96 -10.40 12.06
C GLN A 77 -3.84 -9.19 11.66
N TRP A 78 -3.25 -8.12 11.12
CA TRP A 78 -3.94 -6.84 10.87
C TRP A 78 -4.27 -6.64 9.38
N LEU A 79 -5.22 -7.45 8.91
CA LEU A 79 -5.89 -7.32 7.62
C LEU A 79 -7.07 -6.34 7.78
N GLN A 80 -6.92 -5.11 7.30
CA GLN A 80 -8.05 -4.17 7.25
C GLN A 80 -8.71 -4.26 5.87
N CYS A 81 -9.93 -4.80 5.82
CA CYS A 81 -10.78 -4.77 4.63
C CYS A 81 -11.42 -3.38 4.52
N LEU A 82 -11.19 -2.66 3.42
CA LEU A 82 -11.83 -1.36 3.17
C LEU A 82 -13.22 -1.48 2.54
N ASP A 83 -13.65 -2.68 2.16
CA ASP A 83 -14.93 -2.89 1.49
C ASP A 83 -16.09 -2.98 2.49
N GLY A 84 -16.90 -1.91 2.55
CA GLY A 84 -18.26 -1.98 3.11
C GLY A 84 -19.20 -2.79 2.19
N PRO A 85 -20.40 -3.19 2.67
CA PRO A 85 -21.23 -4.23 2.03
C PRO A 85 -21.76 -3.90 0.63
N THR A 86 -21.63 -2.66 0.16
CA THR A 86 -22.08 -2.26 -1.17
C THR A 86 -21.26 -1.07 -1.66
N LYS A 87 -20.36 -1.30 -2.64
CA LYS A 87 -20.07 -0.48 -3.83
C LYS A 87 -18.64 -0.74 -4.35
N ALA A 88 -18.58 -1.31 -5.55
CA ALA A 88 -17.46 -1.38 -6.50
C ALA A 88 -16.07 -1.81 -5.99
N PRO A 89 -15.38 -2.77 -6.65
CA PRO A 89 -14.02 -3.14 -6.25
C PRO A 89 -13.12 -1.91 -6.28
N MET A 90 -12.57 -1.52 -5.13
CA MET A 90 -11.61 -0.42 -5.04
C MET A 90 -10.29 -0.91 -5.66
N PRO A 91 -9.83 -0.34 -6.79
CA PRO A 91 -8.83 -0.99 -7.64
C PRO A 91 -7.37 -0.69 -7.23
N SER A 92 -7.13 -0.20 -6.02
CA SER A 92 -5.80 0.06 -5.47
C SER A 92 -5.56 -0.83 -4.26
N THR A 93 -4.55 -1.69 -4.34
CA THR A 93 -4.18 -2.65 -3.29
C THR A 93 -2.88 -2.18 -2.64
N LEU A 94 -2.68 -2.52 -1.37
CA LEU A 94 -1.48 -2.29 -0.57
C LEU A 94 -1.38 -0.87 0.04
N TRP A 95 -1.62 -0.84 1.34
CA TRP A 95 -1.02 0.13 2.27
C TRP A 95 -0.04 -0.64 3.15
N MET A 96 1.15 -0.07 3.36
CA MET A 96 2.15 -0.59 4.29
C MET A 96 2.34 0.39 5.43
N CYS A 97 2.38 -0.07 6.68
CA CYS A 97 2.82 0.75 7.79
C CYS A 97 3.76 -0.02 8.72
N GLY A 98 5.05 0.32 8.72
CA GLY A 98 5.96 0.00 9.82
C GLY A 98 7.24 0.84 9.74
N LYS A 99 8.28 0.48 10.52
CA LYS A 99 9.55 1.22 10.60
C LYS A 99 10.37 1.04 9.31
N LEU A 100 9.90 1.59 8.20
CA LEU A 100 10.65 1.63 6.94
C LEU A 100 11.82 2.61 7.08
N GLY A 101 12.93 2.17 7.67
CA GLY A 101 14.16 2.94 7.78
C GLY A 101 14.94 2.95 6.46
N SER A 102 16.19 2.49 6.52
CA SER A 102 17.11 2.32 5.38
C SER A 102 16.61 1.34 4.31
N GLU A 103 15.62 0.51 4.60
CA GLU A 103 15.13 -0.57 3.72
C GLU A 103 14.32 -0.07 2.51
N LEU A 104 13.75 1.14 2.56
CA LEU A 104 13.16 1.81 1.38
C LEU A 104 14.18 1.98 0.25
N LYS A 105 15.47 2.15 0.58
CA LYS A 105 16.54 2.23 -0.43
C LYS A 105 16.82 0.89 -1.09
N LEU A 106 16.54 -0.22 -0.40
CA LEU A 106 16.71 -1.57 -0.94
C LEU A 106 15.61 -1.87 -1.96
N MET A 107 14.36 -1.51 -1.63
CA MET A 107 13.21 -1.62 -2.53
C MET A 107 13.37 -0.78 -3.81
N ARG A 108 14.14 0.33 -3.75
CA ARG A 108 14.48 1.15 -4.92
C ARG A 108 15.53 0.52 -5.86
N LYS A 109 16.29 -0.49 -5.40
CA LYS A 109 17.31 -1.18 -6.22
C LYS A 109 16.79 -2.45 -6.90
N GLY A 110 15.64 -2.97 -6.47
CA GLY A 110 15.05 -4.22 -7.00
C GLY A 110 13.78 -4.03 -7.83
N LEU A 111 13.28 -2.80 -7.96
CA LEU A 111 12.16 -2.41 -8.84
C LEU A 111 12.69 -1.64 -10.06
#